data_AF-A0A7I7LIA1-F1
#
_entry.id   AF-A0A7I7LIA1-F1
#
_cell.length_a   1.000
_cell.length_b   1.000
_cell.length_c   1.000
_cell.angle_alpha   90.00
_cell.angle_beta   90.00
_cell.angle_gamma   90.00
#
_symmetry.space_group_name_H-M   'P 1'
#
loop_
_entity.id
_entity.type
_entity.pdbx_description
1 polymer ?
#
loop_
_entity_poly.entity_id
_entity_poly.type
_entity_poly.pdbx_seq_one_letter_code
_entity_poly.pdbx_strand_id
1 'polypeptide(L)'
;MFPVWRYHPFFTNTDLPVEAADITHRQHAIIETVFAGLIDGPTAHIPSGHFAANSTWVLCAAISPNLLRATGVLAGDRHTGARGSTLRRKIVDVPARLPRPQRRPVLHLPTH
;
A
#
# COMPACT_ATOMS: atom_id res chain seq x y z
N MET A 1 -24.93 -33.40 11.70
CA MET A 1 -24.32 -32.61 10.61
C MET A 1 -22.82 -32.87 10.67
N PHE A 2 -22.22 -33.46 9.63
CA PHE A 2 -20.79 -33.83 9.65
C PHE A 2 -19.89 -32.60 9.43
N PRO A 3 -18.71 -32.53 10.05
CA PRO A 3 -17.74 -31.47 9.77
C PRO A 3 -17.25 -31.58 8.32
N VAL A 4 -17.39 -30.51 7.55
CA VAL A 4 -16.84 -30.40 6.19
C VAL A 4 -15.42 -29.86 6.31
N TRP A 5 -14.43 -30.74 6.15
CA TRP A 5 -13.04 -30.34 6.05
C TRP A 5 -12.75 -29.87 4.61
N ARG A 6 -12.26 -28.64 4.46
CA ARG A 6 -11.74 -28.13 3.19
C ARG A 6 -10.23 -28.33 3.17
N TYR A 7 -9.77 -29.34 2.45
CA TYR A 7 -8.34 -29.51 2.17
C TYR A 7 -7.90 -28.52 1.09
N HIS A 8 -6.74 -27.87 1.28
CA HIS A 8 -6.13 -26.95 0.31
C HIS A 8 -4.74 -27.47 -0.03
N PRO A 9 -4.58 -28.21 -1.15
CA PRO A 9 -3.27 -28.69 -1.55
C PRO A 9 -2.41 -27.51 -2.01
N PHE A 10 -1.14 -27.49 -1.62
CA PHE A 10 -0.15 -26.58 -2.15
C PHE A 10 1.13 -27.34 -2.48
N PHE A 11 1.76 -26.96 -3.58
CA PHE A 11 3.08 -27.47 -3.95
C PHE A 11 4.12 -26.53 -3.39
N THR A 12 5.20 -27.10 -2.86
CA THR A 12 6.27 -26.31 -2.29
C THR A 12 7.61 -26.98 -2.50
N ASN A 13 8.64 -26.17 -2.67
CA ASN A 13 10.03 -26.59 -2.74
C ASN A 13 10.81 -26.25 -1.46
N THR A 14 10.13 -25.77 -0.41
CA THR A 14 10.74 -25.56 0.90
C THR A 14 10.67 -26.82 1.76
N ASP A 15 11.71 -27.04 2.56
CA ASP A 15 11.80 -28.12 3.55
C ASP A 15 11.05 -27.82 4.87
N LEU A 16 10.25 -26.75 4.92
CA LEU A 16 9.45 -26.42 6.10
C LEU A 16 8.38 -27.50 6.38
N PRO A 17 8.08 -27.79 7.66
CA PRO A 17 6.92 -28.60 8.02
C PRO A 17 5.63 -28.03 7.41
N VAL A 18 4.67 -28.90 7.09
CA VAL A 18 3.42 -28.54 6.36
C VAL A 18 2.70 -27.34 6.98
N GLU A 19 2.59 -27.29 8.31
CA GLU A 19 1.94 -26.18 9.02
C GLU A 19 2.66 -24.83 8.83
N ALA A 20 4.00 -24.82 8.84
CA ALA A 20 4.81 -23.62 8.67
C ALA A 20 4.84 -23.17 7.20
N ALA A 21 4.84 -24.13 6.26
CA ALA A 21 4.73 -23.86 4.84
C ALA A 21 3.36 -23.24 4.50
N ASP A 22 2.26 -23.75 5.07
CA ASP A 22 0.91 -23.18 4.89
C ASP A 22 0.82 -21.75 5.45
N ILE A 23 1.35 -21.49 6.65
CA ILE A 23 1.39 -20.13 7.23
C ILE A 23 2.16 -19.17 6.31
N THR A 24 3.35 -19.56 5.87
CA THR A 24 4.18 -18.75 4.96
C THR A 24 3.44 -18.46 3.65
N HIS A 25 2.82 -19.49 3.05
CA HIS A 25 2.04 -19.33 1.83
C HIS A 25 0.86 -18.37 2.00
N ARG A 26 0.11 -18.49 3.11
CA ARG A 26 -1.02 -17.57 3.40
C ARG A 26 -0.57 -16.14 3.65
N GLN A 27 0.61 -15.94 4.25
CA GLN A 27 1.17 -14.59 4.43
C GLN A 27 1.46 -13.89 3.10
N HIS A 28 1.70 -14.64 2.02
CA HIS A 28 1.89 -14.06 0.68
C HIS A 28 0.68 -13.25 0.21
N ALA A 29 -0.54 -13.62 0.63
CA ALA A 29 -1.78 -12.94 0.22
C ALA A 29 -1.82 -11.43 0.55
N ILE A 30 -0.92 -10.94 1.41
CA ILE A 30 -0.75 -9.50 1.68
C ILE A 30 -0.41 -8.73 0.39
N ILE A 31 0.28 -9.35 -0.58
CA ILE A 31 0.67 -8.72 -1.84
C ILE A 31 -0.55 -8.28 -2.66
N GLU A 32 -1.68 -8.99 -2.56
CA GLU A 32 -2.90 -8.67 -3.31
C GLU A 32 -3.46 -7.30 -2.92
N THR A 33 -3.33 -6.93 -1.66
CA THR A 33 -3.74 -5.60 -1.20
C THR A 33 -2.83 -4.51 -1.75
N VAL A 34 -1.54 -4.81 -1.94
CA VAL A 34 -0.58 -3.90 -2.57
C VAL A 34 -0.90 -3.72 -4.04
N PHE A 35 -1.13 -4.82 -4.77
CA PHE A 35 -1.50 -4.78 -6.19
C PHE A 35 -2.83 -4.06 -6.43
N ALA A 36 -3.86 -4.33 -5.63
CA ALA A 36 -5.11 -3.58 -5.71
C ALA A 36 -4.88 -2.07 -5.59
N GLY A 37 -4.02 -1.64 -4.65
CA GLY A 37 -3.67 -0.23 -4.49
C GLY A 37 -2.89 0.38 -5.66
N LEU A 38 -2.03 -0.40 -6.33
CA LEU A 38 -1.30 0.02 -7.52
C LEU A 38 -2.24 0.17 -8.73
N ILE A 39 -3.08 -0.84 -8.96
CA ILE A 39 -4.06 -0.90 -10.04
C ILE A 39 -5.08 0.24 -9.90
N ASP A 40 -5.63 0.44 -8.70
CA ASP A 40 -6.59 1.52 -8.39
C ASP A 40 -5.91 2.90 -8.24
N GLY A 41 -4.71 3.08 -8.75
CA GLY A 41 -3.94 4.30 -8.52
C GLY A 41 -2.88 4.55 -9.58
N PRO A 42 -1.60 4.45 -9.22
CA PRO A 42 -0.52 4.86 -10.10
C PRO A 42 -0.47 4.09 -11.42
N THR A 43 -0.94 2.85 -11.50
CA THR A 43 -0.95 2.09 -12.75
C THR A 43 -2.30 2.09 -13.46
N ALA A 44 -3.28 2.86 -12.98
CA ALA A 44 -4.57 3.03 -13.65
C ALA A 44 -4.43 3.71 -15.02
N HIS A 45 -3.43 4.59 -15.16
CA HIS A 45 -3.05 5.22 -16.41
C HIS A 45 -1.54 5.45 -16.44
N ILE A 46 -0.91 5.12 -17.56
CA ILE A 46 0.53 5.34 -17.77
C ILE A 46 0.73 6.77 -18.30
N PRO A 47 1.51 7.62 -17.61
CA PRO A 47 1.48 9.07 -17.83
C PRO A 47 2.16 9.55 -19.12
N SER A 48 2.89 8.68 -19.82
CA SER A 48 3.68 9.07 -20.99
C SER A 48 3.68 8.00 -22.09
N GLY A 49 3.90 8.41 -23.33
CA GLY A 49 4.23 7.51 -24.44
C GLY A 49 5.69 7.04 -24.44
N HIS A 50 6.53 7.55 -23.53
CA HIS A 50 7.96 7.25 -23.50
C HIS A 50 8.31 6.18 -22.46
N PHE A 51 9.00 5.12 -22.89
CA PHE A 51 9.35 3.98 -22.03
C PHE A 51 10.13 4.39 -20.78
N ALA A 52 11.20 5.19 -20.91
CA ALA A 52 12.02 5.56 -19.76
C ALA A 52 11.26 6.40 -18.71
N ALA A 53 10.29 7.20 -19.15
CA ALA A 53 9.44 7.96 -18.23
C ALA A 53 8.51 7.02 -17.46
N ASN A 54 7.94 6.03 -18.15
CA ASN A 54 7.07 5.03 -17.55
C ASN A 54 7.82 4.08 -16.61
N SER A 55 9.06 3.71 -16.93
CA SER A 55 9.91 2.92 -16.02
C SER A 55 10.17 3.66 -14.72
N THR A 56 10.53 4.95 -14.81
CA THR A 56 10.70 5.80 -13.63
C THR A 56 9.40 5.94 -12.84
N TRP A 57 8.28 6.10 -13.53
CA TRP A 57 6.95 6.16 -12.92
C TRP A 57 6.62 4.90 -12.13
N VAL A 58 6.85 3.71 -12.71
CA VAL A 58 6.60 2.43 -12.03
C VAL A 58 7.49 2.27 -10.80
N LEU A 59 8.75 2.72 -10.83
CA LEU A 59 9.62 2.71 -9.66
C LEU A 59 9.08 3.60 -8.54
N CYS A 60 8.62 4.82 -8.86
CA CYS A 60 7.98 5.70 -7.89
C CYS A 60 6.68 5.07 -7.33
N ALA A 61 5.88 4.47 -8.21
CA ALA A 61 4.66 3.76 -7.85
C ALA A 61 4.92 2.62 -6.87
N ALA A 62 5.99 1.84 -7.08
CA ALA A 62 6.37 0.73 -6.19
C ALA A 62 6.82 1.19 -4.80
N ILE A 63 7.39 2.39 -4.68
CA ILE A 63 7.81 2.98 -3.38
C ILE A 63 6.61 3.58 -2.63
N SER A 64 5.61 4.12 -3.34
CA SER A 64 4.47 4.84 -2.78
C SER A 64 3.72 4.07 -1.66
N PRO A 65 3.41 2.76 -1.78
CA PRO A 65 2.76 2.00 -0.72
C PRO A 65 3.52 2.00 0.62
N ASN A 66 4.85 1.96 0.59
CA ASN A 66 5.68 1.99 1.81
C ASN A 66 5.56 3.35 2.51
N LEU A 67 5.62 4.43 1.73
CA LEU A 67 5.45 5.78 2.24
C LEU A 67 4.05 5.98 2.82
N LEU A 68 3.00 5.56 2.09
CA LEU A 68 1.63 5.65 2.57
C LEU A 68 1.42 4.85 3.86
N ARG A 69 1.97 3.63 3.96
CA ARG A 69 1.88 2.83 5.18
C ARG A 69 2.57 3.51 6.35
N ALA A 70 3.79 4.04 6.15
CA ALA A 70 4.50 4.78 7.19
C ALA A 70 3.72 6.03 7.63
N THR A 71 3.18 6.80 6.69
CA THR A 71 2.33 7.96 7.00
C THR A 71 1.06 7.56 7.76
N GLY A 72 0.42 6.44 7.39
CA GLY A 72 -0.75 5.92 8.10
C GLY A 72 -0.44 5.55 9.56
N VAL A 73 0.71 4.92 9.80
CA VAL A 73 1.19 4.60 11.16
C VAL A 73 1.46 5.88 11.95
N LEU A 74 2.13 6.87 11.35
CA LEU A 74 2.41 8.15 12.01
C LEU A 74 1.15 8.97 12.29
N ALA A 75 0.14 8.90 11.41
CA ALA A 75 -1.14 9.58 11.59
C ALA A 75 -2.02 8.93 12.67
N GLY A 76 -1.76 7.67 13.03
CA GLY A 76 -2.43 6.96 14.13
C GLY A 76 -3.93 6.71 13.92
N ASP A 77 -4.59 6.26 15.00
CA ASP A 77 -6.03 5.97 15.07
C ASP A 77 -6.52 5.08 13.91
N ARG A 78 -7.49 5.61 13.16
CA ARG A 78 -8.17 4.98 12.03
C ARG A 78 -7.29 4.86 10.78
N HIS A 79 -6.09 5.45 10.78
CA HIS A 79 -5.20 5.49 9.60
C HIS A 79 -4.17 4.35 9.59
N THR A 80 -3.83 3.76 10.74
CA THR A 80 -2.81 2.69 10.86
C THR A 80 -3.13 1.47 10.00
N GLY A 81 -4.41 1.10 9.90
CA GLY A 81 -4.90 -0.02 9.08
C GLY A 81 -5.65 0.41 7.82
N ALA A 82 -5.64 1.69 7.46
CA ALA A 82 -6.43 2.19 6.34
C ALA A 82 -5.88 1.74 4.99
N ARG A 83 -6.79 1.52 4.02
CA ARG A 83 -6.39 1.25 2.63
C ARG A 83 -5.70 2.47 2.02
N GLY A 84 -4.78 2.24 1.08
CA GLY A 84 -4.03 3.31 0.40
C GLY A 84 -4.93 4.35 -0.27
N SER A 85 -6.10 3.98 -0.79
CA SER A 85 -7.10 4.92 -1.33
C SER A 85 -7.68 5.86 -0.27
N THR A 86 -7.86 5.39 0.96
CA THR A 86 -8.32 6.21 2.08
C THR A 86 -7.23 7.17 2.53
N LEU A 87 -5.98 6.69 2.63
CA LEU A 87 -4.83 7.52 3.01
C LEU A 87 -4.57 8.63 1.98
N ARG A 88 -4.65 8.33 0.68
CA ARG A 88 -4.57 9.35 -0.37
C ARG A 88 -5.63 10.43 -0.18
N ARG A 89 -6.90 10.04 -0.10
CA ARG A 89 -8.03 10.97 0.08
C ARG A 89 -7.95 11.82 1.35
N LYS A 90 -7.44 11.27 2.46
CA LYS A 90 -7.50 11.91 3.79
C LYS A 90 -6.21 12.59 4.21
N ILE A 91 -5.09 12.30 3.56
CA ILE A 91 -3.78 12.82 3.94
C ILE A 91 -3.07 13.49 2.75
N VAL A 92 -3.09 12.88 1.57
CA VAL A 92 -2.30 13.34 0.42
C VAL A 92 -3.05 14.35 -0.44
N ASP A 93 -4.30 14.05 -0.77
CA ASP A 93 -5.14 14.85 -1.66
C ASP A 93 -5.80 16.04 -0.94
N VAL A 94 -5.50 16.21 0.35
CA VAL A 94 -5.95 17.36 1.13
C VAL A 94 -5.09 18.56 0.74
N PRO A 95 -5.68 19.65 0.21
CA PRO A 95 -4.92 20.82 -0.14
C PRO A 95 -4.26 21.37 1.13
N ALA A 96 -2.98 21.68 1.05
CA ALA A 96 -2.27 22.27 2.17
C ALA A 96 -1.15 23.16 1.68
N ARG A 97 -0.92 24.27 2.37
CA ARG A 97 0.18 25.19 2.06
C ARG A 97 1.30 24.94 3.06
N LEU A 98 2.48 24.58 2.54
CA LEU A 98 3.72 24.43 3.32
C LEU A 98 4.57 25.71 3.20
N PRO A 99 4.40 26.73 4.07
CA PRO A 99 5.34 27.83 4.19
C PRO A 99 6.74 27.34 4.57
N ARG A 100 7.77 28.15 4.27
CA ARG A 100 9.16 27.91 4.66
C ARG A 100 9.59 28.87 5.80
N PRO A 101 9.13 28.66 7.04
CA PRO A 101 9.61 29.43 8.17
C PRO A 101 11.04 29.00 8.55
N GLN A 102 11.79 29.90 9.20
CA GLN A 102 13.21 29.68 9.56
C GLN A 102 13.42 28.57 10.63
N ARG A 103 12.37 28.16 11.33
CA ARG A 103 12.46 27.20 12.46
C ARG A 103 11.68 25.92 12.20
N ARG A 104 10.41 25.89 12.61
CA ARG A 104 9.58 24.69 12.58
C ARG A 104 8.72 24.70 11.31
N PRO A 105 8.73 23.62 10.50
CA PRO A 105 7.80 23.49 9.40
C PRO A 105 6.35 23.66 9.87
N VAL A 106 5.58 24.51 9.20
CA VAL A 106 4.16 24.73 9.46
C VAL A 106 3.39 24.29 8.24
N LEU A 107 2.27 23.59 8.42
CA LEU A 107 1.37 23.20 7.36
C LEU A 107 0.01 23.88 7.60
N HIS A 108 -0.40 24.77 6.69
CA HIS A 108 -1.71 25.39 6.76
C HIS A 108 -2.74 24.49 6.06
N LEU A 109 -3.74 24.05 6.82
CA LEU A 109 -4.86 23.25 6.33
C LEU A 109 -6.05 24.16 5.98
N PRO A 110 -6.95 23.70 5.09
CA PRO A 110 -8.19 24.40 4.76
C PRO A 110 -9.11 24.47 5.99
N THR A 111 -9.78 25.61 6.14
CA THR A 111 -10.64 25.89 7.30
C THR A 111 -12.13 25.64 7.04
N HIS A 112 -12.52 25.40 5.79
CA HIS A 112 -13.90 25.26 5.33
C HIS A 112 -14.01 24.14 4.28
#